data_AF-A0A0S7YWE4-F1
#
_entry.id   AF-A0A0S7YWE4-F1
#
_cell.length_a   1.000
_cell.length_b   1.000
_cell.length_c   1.000
_cell.angle_alpha   90.00
_cell.angle_beta   90.00
_cell.angle_gamma   90.00
#
_symmetry.space_group_name_H-M   'P 1'
#
loop_
_entity.id
_entity.type
_entity.pdbx_description
1 polymer ?
#
loop_
_entity_poly.entity_id
_entity_poly.type
_entity_poly.pdbx_seq_one_letter_code
_entity_poly.pdbx_strand_id
1 'polypeptide(L)'
;MQTAFPIFRPAGRQQTAAGFTLLETMVAVTIIAIVLLAVYRLQSQTLVMNLSSQFYTNAPLLAQQKLSELELSESLDLVSPAGGFGARFPGYSWEAAVGSVESELLGETAERLRRIDLKVLFNQGELVYQVRTYRFLPQ
;
A
#
# COMPACT_ATOMS: atom_id res chain seq x y z
N MET A 1 -53.19 82.29 -9.38
CA MET A 1 -53.85 81.20 -10.10
C MET A 1 -52.93 79.98 -10.04
N GLN A 2 -53.39 78.91 -9.39
CA GLN A 2 -53.00 77.49 -9.54
C GLN A 2 -51.50 77.11 -9.34
N THR A 3 -51.08 76.59 -8.18
CA THR A 3 -51.28 75.25 -7.57
C THR A 3 -50.30 74.16 -8.03
N ALA A 4 -49.50 73.69 -7.06
CA ALA A 4 -49.11 72.30 -6.75
C ALA A 4 -48.31 71.50 -7.82
N PHE A 5 -47.34 70.63 -7.51
CA PHE A 5 -47.14 69.70 -6.39
C PHE A 5 -45.63 69.44 -6.21
N PRO A 6 -45.12 69.17 -5.00
CA PRO A 6 -43.81 68.55 -4.84
C PRO A 6 -43.89 67.06 -5.20
N ILE A 7 -43.09 66.63 -6.17
CA ILE A 7 -42.94 65.21 -6.52
C ILE A 7 -42.19 64.52 -5.38
N PHE A 8 -42.91 63.72 -4.60
CA PHE A 8 -42.34 62.86 -3.57
C PHE A 8 -41.45 61.82 -4.26
N ARG A 9 -40.12 61.99 -4.15
CA ARG A 9 -39.16 60.94 -4.50
C ARG A 9 -39.30 59.81 -3.48
N PRO A 10 -39.69 58.59 -3.87
CA PRO A 10 -39.59 57.48 -2.93
C PRO A 10 -38.11 57.31 -2.58
N ALA A 11 -37.79 57.43 -1.30
CA ALA A 11 -36.49 57.05 -0.78
C ALA A 11 -36.27 55.59 -1.15
N GLY A 12 -35.37 55.34 -2.11
CA GLY A 12 -34.90 54.01 -2.42
C GLY A 12 -34.35 53.41 -1.14
N ARG A 13 -35.08 52.47 -0.56
CA ARG A 13 -34.65 51.69 0.59
C ARG A 13 -33.45 50.89 0.10
N GLN A 14 -32.24 51.41 0.30
CA GLN A 14 -31.02 50.62 0.14
C GLN A 14 -31.14 49.46 1.13
N GLN A 15 -31.49 48.30 0.61
CA GLN A 15 -31.46 47.05 1.36
C GLN A 15 -29.99 46.83 1.74
N THR A 16 -29.66 47.13 2.98
CA THR A 16 -28.38 46.76 3.60
C THR A 16 -28.36 45.23 3.75
N ALA A 17 -28.09 44.53 2.67
CA ALA A 17 -27.76 43.11 2.65
C ALA A 17 -26.23 42.91 2.87
N ALA A 18 -25.63 43.70 3.76
CA ALA A 18 -24.18 43.78 3.94
C ALA A 18 -23.72 43.16 5.28
N GLY A 19 -24.38 42.06 5.70
CA GLY A 19 -24.11 41.41 6.99
C GLY A 19 -23.80 39.91 6.92
N PHE A 20 -23.93 39.26 5.77
CA PHE A 20 -23.83 37.79 5.68
C PHE A 20 -22.68 37.25 4.84
N THR A 21 -22.02 38.05 4.01
CA THR A 21 -21.00 37.56 3.05
C THR A 21 -19.73 37.04 3.71
N LEU A 22 -19.28 37.65 4.81
CA LEU A 22 -18.06 37.23 5.48
C LEU A 22 -18.27 35.90 6.23
N LEU A 23 -19.35 35.78 7.01
CA LEU A 23 -19.69 34.54 7.70
C LEU A 23 -19.98 33.41 6.70
N GLU A 24 -20.70 33.70 5.61
CA GLU A 24 -21.00 32.73 4.55
C GLU A 24 -19.73 32.25 3.84
N THR A 25 -18.80 33.15 3.52
CA THR A 25 -17.51 32.77 2.92
C THR A 25 -16.67 31.95 3.88
N MET A 26 -16.64 32.30 5.17
CA MET A 26 -15.92 31.51 6.18
C MET A 26 -16.51 30.11 6.33
N VAL A 27 -17.84 29.98 6.37
CA VAL A 27 -18.53 28.68 6.42
C VAL A 27 -18.27 27.88 5.14
N ALA A 28 -18.37 28.50 3.97
CA ALA A 28 -18.09 27.86 2.69
C ALA A 28 -16.65 27.33 2.61
N VAL A 29 -15.66 28.13 2.99
CA VAL A 29 -14.24 27.72 3.04
C VAL A 29 -14.04 26.59 4.05
N THR A 30 -14.73 26.62 5.20
CA THR A 30 -14.66 25.56 6.20
C THR A 30 -15.20 24.24 5.65
N ILE A 31 -16.36 24.28 4.98
CA ILE A 31 -16.96 23.09 4.35
C ILE A 31 -16.02 22.55 3.26
N ILE A 32 -15.48 23.42 2.39
CA ILE A 32 -14.54 23.02 1.34
C ILE A 32 -13.30 22.36 1.95
N ALA A 33 -12.73 22.92 3.02
CA ALA A 33 -11.56 22.36 3.68
C ALA A 33 -11.83 20.94 4.23
N ILE A 34 -12.99 20.72 4.86
CA ILE A 34 -13.39 19.40 5.36
C ILE A 34 -13.55 18.40 4.21
N VAL A 35 -14.21 18.82 3.13
CA VAL A 35 -14.42 17.98 1.93
C VAL A 35 -13.09 17.60 1.29
N LEU A 36 -12.16 18.56 1.13
CA LEU A 36 -10.84 18.31 0.56
C LEU A 36 -10.03 17.35 1.44
N LEU A 37 -10.12 17.45 2.77
CA LEU A 37 -9.47 16.52 3.68
C LEU A 37 -10.03 15.10 3.53
N ALA A 38 -11.35 14.96 3.38
CA ALA A 38 -11.99 13.67 3.15
C ALA A 38 -11.55 13.05 1.81
N VAL A 39 -11.55 13.84 0.73
CA VAL A 39 -11.07 13.40 -0.60
C VAL A 39 -9.60 13.00 -0.55
N TYR A 40 -8.76 13.81 0.09
CA TYR A 40 -7.34 13.51 0.25
C TYR A 40 -7.11 12.17 0.98
N ARG A 41 -7.90 11.90 2.03
CA ARG A 41 -7.86 10.62 2.74
C ARG A 41 -8.29 9.44 1.88
N LEU A 42 -9.35 9.58 1.09
CA LEU A 42 -9.82 8.54 0.17
C LEU A 42 -8.78 8.22 -0.91
N GLN A 43 -8.16 9.26 -1.48
CA GLN A 43 -7.10 9.10 -2.48
C GLN A 43 -5.88 8.40 -1.88
N SER A 44 -5.46 8.81 -0.68
CA SER A 44 -4.32 8.20 0.02
C SER A 44 -4.58 6.72 0.36
N GLN A 45 -5.79 6.38 0.81
CA GLN A 45 -6.19 4.99 1.06
C GLN A 45 -6.15 4.15 -0.22
N THR A 46 -6.59 4.72 -1.35
CA THR A 46 -6.59 4.03 -2.65
C THR A 46 -5.17 3.77 -3.17
N LEU A 47 -4.23 4.70 -2.93
CA LEU A 47 -2.83 4.52 -3.31
C LEU A 47 -2.16 3.38 -2.54
N VAL A 48 -2.34 3.33 -1.22
CA VAL A 48 -1.78 2.25 -0.38
C VAL A 48 -2.38 0.89 -0.75
N MET A 49 -3.69 0.84 -1.02
CA MET A 49 -4.37 -0.37 -1.47
C MET A 49 -3.83 -0.87 -2.81
N ASN A 50 -3.63 0.01 -3.79
CA ASN A 50 -3.10 -0.37 -5.10
C ASN A 50 -1.68 -0.93 -5.03
N LEU A 51 -0.80 -0.31 -4.25
CA LEU A 51 0.56 -0.81 -4.03
C LEU A 51 0.54 -2.21 -3.40
N SER A 52 -0.32 -2.39 -2.41
CA SER A 52 -0.52 -3.69 -1.75
C SER A 52 -1.05 -4.75 -2.74
N SER A 53 -2.05 -4.42 -3.56
CA SER A 53 -2.61 -5.35 -4.56
C SER A 53 -1.57 -5.78 -5.61
N GLN A 54 -0.74 -4.86 -6.07
CA GLN A 54 0.35 -5.19 -6.99
C GLN A 54 1.39 -6.10 -6.32
N PHE A 55 1.74 -5.83 -5.06
CA PHE A 55 2.64 -6.68 -4.28
C PHE A 55 2.08 -8.10 -4.13
N TYR A 56 0.81 -8.26 -3.75
CA TYR A 56 0.20 -9.59 -3.59
C TYR A 56 0.08 -10.37 -4.90
N THR A 57 0.14 -9.70 -6.05
CA THR A 57 0.15 -10.35 -7.36
C THR A 57 1.57 -10.74 -7.79
N ASN A 58 2.55 -9.86 -7.56
CA ASN A 58 3.93 -10.06 -8.02
C ASN A 58 4.78 -10.89 -7.05
N ALA A 59 4.61 -10.71 -5.74
CA ALA A 59 5.42 -11.38 -4.73
C ALA A 59 5.31 -12.91 -4.79
N PRO A 60 4.12 -13.52 -5.01
CA PRO A 60 4.03 -14.97 -5.20
C PRO A 60 4.72 -15.45 -6.48
N LEU A 61 4.67 -14.67 -7.57
CA LEU A 61 5.35 -15.01 -8.82
C LEU A 61 6.88 -14.99 -8.64
N LEU A 62 7.40 -13.94 -8.00
CA LEU A 62 8.81 -13.80 -7.67
C LEU A 62 9.27 -14.89 -6.69
N ALA A 63 8.44 -15.22 -5.70
CA ALA A 63 8.69 -16.30 -4.76
C ALA A 63 8.77 -17.65 -5.48
N GLN A 64 7.82 -17.95 -6.38
CA GLN A 64 7.82 -19.18 -7.17
C GLN A 64 9.04 -19.26 -8.08
N GLN A 65 9.37 -18.18 -8.80
CA GLN A 65 10.57 -18.15 -9.64
C GLN A 65 11.81 -18.46 -8.80
N LYS A 66 11.95 -17.80 -7.64
CA LYS A 66 13.12 -18.01 -6.80
C LYS A 66 13.15 -19.39 -6.18
N LEU A 67 12.00 -19.92 -5.80
CA LEU A 67 11.89 -21.28 -5.29
C LEU A 67 12.30 -22.32 -6.33
N SER A 68 11.88 -22.17 -7.59
CA SER A 68 12.32 -23.06 -8.67
C SER A 68 13.84 -22.99 -8.91
N GLU A 69 14.45 -21.81 -8.80
CA GLU A 69 15.92 -21.68 -8.85
C GLU A 69 16.60 -22.42 -7.69
N LEU A 70 16.02 -22.38 -6.49
CA LEU A 70 16.51 -23.13 -5.32
C LEU A 70 16.33 -24.64 -5.47
N GLU A 71 15.26 -25.08 -6.13
CA GLU A 71 14.97 -26.49 -6.42
C GLU A 71 15.95 -27.07 -7.45
N LEU A 72 16.31 -26.28 -8.47
CA LEU A 72 17.30 -26.66 -9.48
C LEU A 72 18.75 -26.65 -8.95
N SER A 73 18.99 -25.96 -7.83
CA SER A 73 20.31 -25.94 -7.20
C SER A 73 20.61 -27.29 -6.54
N GLU A 74 21.77 -27.87 -6.86
CA GLU A 74 22.23 -29.15 -6.31
C GLU A 74 22.59 -29.05 -4.82
N SER A 75 23.08 -27.89 -4.39
CA SER A 75 23.40 -27.62 -2.99
C SER A 75 22.68 -26.37 -2.50
N LEU A 76 21.73 -26.59 -1.57
CA LEU A 76 21.02 -25.53 -0.88
C LEU A 76 21.94 -24.70 0.04
N ASP A 77 23.08 -25.28 0.46
CA ASP A 77 24.04 -24.61 1.36
C ASP A 77 24.92 -23.59 0.61
N LEU A 78 24.99 -23.66 -0.72
CA LEU A 78 25.73 -22.71 -1.56
C LEU A 78 24.90 -21.49 -1.99
N VAL A 79 23.60 -21.51 -1.68
CA VAL A 79 22.70 -20.41 -2.04
C VAL A 79 22.91 -19.24 -1.07
N SER A 80 23.03 -18.03 -1.61
CA SER A 80 23.00 -16.82 -0.79
C SER A 80 21.72 -16.74 0.05
N PRO A 81 21.80 -16.34 1.33
CA PRO A 81 20.64 -16.23 2.22
C PRO A 81 19.76 -15.01 1.92
N ALA A 82 20.25 -14.04 1.16
CA ALA A 82 19.49 -12.85 0.78
C ALA A 82 19.98 -12.26 -0.55
N GLY A 83 19.13 -11.50 -1.22
CA GLY A 83 19.49 -10.79 -2.45
C GLY A 83 18.37 -9.90 -2.99
N GLY A 84 18.63 -9.30 -4.15
CA GLY A 84 17.64 -8.55 -4.92
C GLY A 84 17.15 -9.33 -6.13
N PHE A 85 16.03 -8.89 -6.71
CA PHE A 85 15.54 -9.38 -8.00
C PHE A 85 16.12 -8.58 -9.20
N GLY A 86 17.18 -7.80 -8.95
CA GLY A 86 17.88 -6.99 -9.95
C GLY A 86 17.10 -5.76 -10.41
N ALA A 87 17.59 -5.12 -11.48
CA ALA A 87 17.02 -3.88 -12.01
C ALA A 87 15.59 -4.03 -12.58
N ARG A 88 15.16 -5.28 -12.86
CA ARG A 88 13.82 -5.57 -13.38
C ARG A 88 12.73 -5.38 -12.33
N PHE A 89 13.07 -5.52 -11.06
CA PHE A 89 12.14 -5.41 -9.93
C PHE A 89 12.76 -4.53 -8.84
N PRO A 90 12.86 -3.21 -9.07
CA PRO A 90 13.39 -2.30 -8.06
C PRO A 90 12.50 -2.31 -6.81
N GLY A 91 13.13 -2.28 -5.64
CA GLY A 91 12.42 -2.30 -4.36
C GLY A 91 11.98 -3.69 -3.88
N TYR A 92 12.12 -4.74 -4.69
CA TYR A 92 11.93 -6.13 -4.27
C TYR A 92 13.26 -6.76 -3.85
N SER A 93 13.27 -7.35 -2.66
CA SER A 93 14.35 -8.19 -2.16
C SER A 93 13.80 -9.54 -1.71
N TRP A 94 14.69 -10.51 -1.58
CA TRP A 94 14.35 -11.84 -1.09
C TRP A 94 15.33 -12.28 -0.01
N GLU A 95 14.84 -13.10 0.89
CA GLU A 95 15.60 -13.76 1.94
C GLU A 95 15.19 -15.24 1.98
N ALA A 96 16.17 -16.14 1.96
CA ALA A 96 15.98 -17.57 2.03
C ALA A 96 16.72 -18.12 3.25
N ALA A 97 16.00 -18.86 4.09
CA ALA A 97 16.57 -19.59 5.21
C ALA A 97 16.34 -21.09 5.00
N VAL A 98 17.43 -21.84 4.93
CA VAL A 98 17.40 -23.31 4.83
C VAL A 98 17.67 -23.87 6.22
N GLY A 99 16.79 -24.74 6.71
CA GLY A 99 16.91 -25.40 8.01
C GLY A 99 16.73 -26.90 7.91
N SER A 100 17.29 -27.64 8.86
CA SER A 100 16.95 -29.04 9.10
C SER A 100 15.58 -29.15 9.77
N VAL A 101 14.88 -30.25 9.50
CA VAL A 101 13.66 -30.60 10.26
C VAL A 101 14.04 -31.63 11.30
N GLU A 102 13.96 -31.26 12.57
CA GLU A 102 14.07 -32.20 13.68
C GLU A 102 12.67 -32.69 14.03
N SER A 103 12.44 -34.01 13.93
CA SER A 103 11.15 -34.61 14.27
C SER A 103 11.35 -35.99 14.89
N GLU A 104 10.97 -36.13 16.15
CA GLU A 104 10.98 -37.39 16.90
C GLU A 104 10.09 -38.47 16.24
N LEU A 105 9.07 -38.06 15.48
CA LEU A 105 8.16 -38.97 14.77
C LEU A 105 8.74 -39.52 13.46
N LEU A 106 9.68 -38.81 12.82
CA LEU A 106 10.21 -39.15 11.50
C LEU A 106 11.61 -39.78 11.56
N GLY A 107 12.27 -39.77 12.72
CA GLY A 107 13.58 -40.40 12.95
C GLY A 107 14.62 -39.98 11.91
N GLU A 108 15.36 -40.94 11.34
CA GLU A 108 16.37 -40.70 10.29
C GLU A 108 15.80 -40.05 9.01
N THR A 109 14.49 -40.14 8.78
CA THR A 109 13.83 -39.49 7.63
C THR A 109 13.77 -37.97 7.80
N ALA A 110 13.78 -37.48 9.05
CA ALA A 110 13.80 -36.05 9.38
C ALA A 110 15.11 -35.39 8.93
N GLU A 111 16.25 -36.10 9.07
CA GLU A 111 17.56 -35.63 8.61
C GLU A 111 17.62 -35.40 7.09
N ARG A 112 16.77 -36.10 6.35
CA ARG A 112 16.67 -36.01 4.88
C ARG A 112 15.71 -34.91 4.41
N LEU A 113 15.06 -34.23 5.34
CA LEU A 113 14.10 -33.17 5.07
C LEU A 113 14.74 -31.81 5.34
N ARG A 114 14.92 -31.01 4.29
CA ARG A 114 15.32 -29.61 4.40
C ARG A 114 14.09 -28.73 4.29
N ARG A 115 13.89 -27.85 5.26
CA ARG A 115 12.89 -26.79 5.22
C ARG A 115 13.50 -25.57 4.53
N ILE A 116 12.78 -25.00 3.57
CA ILE A 116 13.15 -23.76 2.90
C ILE A 116 12.09 -22.73 3.25
N ASP A 117 12.49 -21.72 4.02
CA ASP A 117 11.70 -20.54 4.35
C ASP A 117 12.12 -19.40 3.41
N LEU A 118 11.25 -19.01 2.47
CA LEU A 118 11.50 -17.92 1.52
C LEU A 118 10.61 -16.73 1.84
N LYS A 119 11.21 -15.55 1.97
CA LYS A 119 10.54 -14.27 2.14
C LYS A 119 10.83 -13.36 0.96
N VAL A 120 9.79 -12.75 0.42
CA VAL A 120 9.88 -11.66 -0.55
C VAL A 120 9.47 -10.38 0.17
N LEU A 121 10.37 -9.41 0.18
CA LEU A 121 10.19 -8.11 0.82
C LEU A 121 10.05 -7.04 -0.26
N PHE A 122 9.19 -6.05 0.00
CA PHE A 122 9.05 -4.87 -0.84
C PHE A 122 9.18 -3.60 0.01
N ASN A 123 9.77 -2.57 -0.60
CA ASN A 123 9.98 -1.25 0.01
C ASN A 123 10.63 -1.33 1.41
N GLN A 124 11.80 -1.98 1.48
CA GLN A 124 12.56 -2.17 2.74
C GLN A 124 11.80 -2.93 3.85
N GLY A 125 10.85 -3.80 3.48
CA GLY A 125 10.14 -4.66 4.42
C GLY A 125 8.80 -4.10 4.91
N GLU A 126 8.28 -3.04 4.29
CA GLU A 126 6.91 -2.56 4.53
C GLU A 126 5.86 -3.63 4.18
N LEU A 127 6.12 -4.37 3.10
CA LEU A 127 5.32 -5.51 2.69
C LEU A 127 6.19 -6.77 2.63
N VAL A 128 5.69 -7.84 3.25
CA VAL A 128 6.39 -9.12 3.33
C VAL A 128 5.45 -10.24 2.91
N TYR A 129 5.91 -11.07 1.98
CA TYR A 129 5.26 -12.30 1.57
C TYR A 129 6.17 -13.47 1.93
N GLN A 130 5.63 -14.48 2.61
CA GLN A 130 6.41 -15.63 3.08
C GLN A 130 5.82 -16.92 2.52
N VAL A 131 6.69 -17.82 2.08
CA VAL A 131 6.35 -19.18 1.66
C VAL A 131 7.34 -20.16 2.29
N ARG A 132 6.81 -21.28 2.76
CA ARG A 132 7.58 -22.37 3.36
C ARG A 132 7.38 -23.62 2.54
N THR A 133 8.47 -24.23 2.09
CA THR A 133 8.45 -25.54 1.42
C THR A 133 9.37 -26.53 2.12
N TYR A 134 9.14 -27.81 1.87
CA TYR A 134 9.94 -28.91 2.39
C TYR A 134 10.46 -29.73 1.22
N ARG A 135 11.78 -29.88 1.14
CA ARG A 135 12.45 -30.68 0.12
C ARG A 135 13.00 -31.94 0.77
N PHE A 136 12.66 -33.09 0.17
CA PHE A 136 13.29 -34.37 0.49
C PHE A 136 14.51 -34.56 -0.40
N LEU A 137 15.64 -34.97 0.18
CA LEU A 137 16.87 -35.27 -0.56
C LEU A 137 16.97 -36.80 -0.81
N PRO A 138 16.78 -37.26 -2.07
CA PRO A 138 17.09 -38.63 -2.45
C PRO A 138 18.62 -38.83 -2.50
N GLN A 139 19.09 -40.04 -2.16
CA GLN A 139 20.50 -40.45 -2.27
C GLN A 139 20.88 -40.68 -3.74
#